data_AF-A0A7Y8HGT0-F1
#
_entry.id   AF-A0A7Y8HGT0-F1
#
_cell.length_a   1.000
_cell.length_b   1.000
_cell.length_c   1.000
_cell.angle_alpha   90.00
_cell.angle_beta   90.00
_cell.angle_gamma   90.00
#
_symmetry.space_group_name_H-M   'P 1'
#
loop_
_entity.id
_entity.type
_entity.pdbx_description
1 polymer ?
#
loop_
_entity_poly.entity_id
_entity_poly.type
_entity_poly.pdbx_seq_one_letter_code
_entity_poly.pdbx_strand_id
1 'polypeptide(L)'
;MDRLCPRPPVRTGGLNIVLGFFLIALAGVVLSAIRVQAAERETTFTILSFSIEGNTLFPGKDLEKVLRQHLGLGKTAADVEKARNALEKYYHDKGYPAVLVNIPEQTVQEGTIRLQVIESKIGRIRVTGNRFVTEGK
;
A
#
# COMPACT_ATOMS: atom_id res chain seq x y z
N MET A 1 79.04 -23.44 18.01
CA MET A 1 78.98 -24.79 17.41
C MET A 1 77.56 -25.30 17.59
N ASP A 2 76.76 -25.19 16.55
CA ASP A 2 75.48 -25.89 16.34
C ASP A 2 75.54 -27.37 16.75
N ARG A 3 74.44 -27.92 17.32
CA ARG A 3 73.69 -29.09 16.80
C ARG A 3 72.37 -29.36 17.58
N LEU A 4 71.26 -29.33 16.82
CA LEU A 4 70.03 -30.16 16.85
C LEU A 4 69.05 -30.26 18.07
N CYS A 5 67.76 -30.05 17.73
CA CYS A 5 66.47 -30.09 18.47
C CYS A 5 66.10 -31.44 19.17
N PRO A 6 65.01 -31.49 20.00
CA PRO A 6 63.62 -31.63 19.48
C PRO A 6 62.54 -30.79 20.22
N ARG A 7 61.40 -30.57 19.54
CA ARG A 7 60.16 -29.91 20.03
C ARG A 7 59.21 -30.91 20.73
N PRO A 8 58.35 -30.46 21.68
CA PRO A 8 57.05 -31.08 21.96
C PRO A 8 55.88 -30.27 21.35
N PRO A 9 54.67 -30.85 21.25
CA PRO A 9 53.73 -30.58 20.15
C PRO A 9 52.96 -29.28 20.29
N VAL A 10 52.83 -28.58 19.16
CA VAL A 10 51.77 -27.60 18.94
C VAL A 10 50.46 -28.37 18.83
N ARG A 11 49.53 -28.12 19.75
CA ARG A 11 48.15 -28.63 19.66
C ARG A 11 47.46 -27.93 18.49
N THR A 12 47.26 -28.71 17.44
CA THR A 12 46.44 -28.42 16.27
C THR A 12 45.07 -27.90 16.68
N GLY A 13 44.78 -26.66 16.31
CA GLY A 13 43.48 -26.01 16.45
C GLY A 13 43.21 -25.15 15.23
N GLY A 14 43.36 -25.74 14.04
CA GLY A 14 42.75 -25.17 12.85
C GLY A 14 41.24 -25.32 12.92
N LEU A 15 40.56 -24.49 12.12
CA LEU A 15 39.13 -24.55 11.79
C LEU A 15 38.23 -23.70 12.70
N ASN A 16 38.04 -22.42 12.32
CA ASN A 16 36.74 -21.71 12.34
C ASN A 16 36.86 -20.19 12.02
N ILE A 17 37.63 -19.80 10.99
CA ILE A 17 37.67 -18.38 10.56
C ILE A 17 36.78 -18.12 9.33
N VAL A 18 36.23 -19.17 8.70
CA VAL A 18 35.40 -19.01 7.48
C VAL A 18 33.96 -18.56 7.79
N LEU A 19 33.51 -18.67 9.05
CA LEU A 19 32.14 -18.28 9.44
C LEU A 19 31.98 -16.76 9.70
N GLY A 20 33.08 -16.03 9.92
CA GLY A 20 33.05 -14.59 10.17
C GLY A 20 32.92 -13.74 8.91
N PHE A 21 33.46 -14.20 7.77
CA PHE A 21 33.41 -13.45 6.51
C PHE A 21 32.02 -13.49 5.83
N PHE A 22 31.23 -14.54 6.08
CA PHE A 22 29.90 -14.68 5.49
C PHE A 22 28.84 -13.82 6.19
N LEU A 23 29.03 -13.51 7.48
CA LEU A 23 28.14 -12.61 8.23
C LEU A 23 28.41 -11.12 7.94
N ILE A 24 29.66 -10.75 7.64
CA ILE A 24 30.02 -9.37 7.28
C ILE A 24 29.58 -9.05 5.84
N ALA A 25 29.62 -10.04 4.93
CA ALA A 25 29.09 -9.89 3.58
C ALA A 25 27.55 -9.76 3.55
N LEU A 26 26.84 -10.43 4.47
CA LEU A 26 25.38 -10.29 4.59
C LEU A 26 24.99 -8.92 5.17
N ALA A 27 25.75 -8.40 6.14
CA ALA A 27 25.50 -7.06 6.70
C ALA A 27 25.80 -5.92 5.70
N GLY A 28 26.83 -6.06 4.86
CA GLY A 28 27.19 -5.06 3.86
C GLY A 28 26.18 -4.93 2.71
N VAL A 29 25.56 -6.04 2.31
CA VAL A 29 24.53 -6.04 1.24
C VAL A 29 23.20 -5.47 1.75
N VAL A 30 22.85 -5.69 3.01
CA VAL A 30 21.60 -5.16 3.60
C VAL A 30 21.63 -3.64 3.78
N LEU A 31 22.80 -3.00 3.94
CA LEU A 31 22.90 -1.56 4.18
C LEU A 31 22.76 -0.68 2.92
N SER A 32 23.02 -1.23 1.72
CA SER A 32 23.00 -0.46 0.46
C SER A 32 21.61 -0.29 -0.14
N ALA A 33 20.65 -1.14 0.23
CA ALA A 33 19.28 -1.10 -0.31
C ALA A 33 18.45 0.12 0.16
N ILE A 34 18.92 0.90 1.14
CA ILE A 34 18.16 2.01 1.75
C ILE A 34 18.38 3.35 1.02
N ARG A 35 19.34 3.48 0.10
CA ARG A 35 19.73 4.79 -0.48
C ARG A 35 19.04 5.18 -1.79
N VAL A 36 18.22 4.32 -2.40
CA VAL A 36 17.47 4.66 -3.62
C VAL A 36 16.10 5.24 -3.26
N GLN A 37 16.09 6.29 -2.44
CA GLN A 37 14.92 7.18 -2.36
C GLN A 37 15.19 8.30 -3.37
N ALA A 38 14.86 8.03 -4.62
CA ALA A 38 14.78 9.08 -5.62
C ALA A 38 13.77 10.11 -5.12
N ALA A 39 14.24 11.32 -4.83
CA ALA A 39 13.39 12.45 -4.57
C ALA A 39 12.67 12.83 -5.87
N GLU A 40 11.65 12.06 -6.24
CA GLU A 40 10.59 12.57 -7.10
C GLU A 40 9.98 13.75 -6.37
N ARG A 41 10.07 14.94 -6.96
CA ARG A 41 9.33 16.10 -6.48
C ARG A 41 7.86 15.76 -6.67
N GLU A 42 7.23 15.21 -5.63
CA GLU A 42 5.82 14.89 -5.65
C GLU A 42 5.06 16.18 -5.99
N THR A 43 4.36 16.17 -7.13
CA THR A 43 3.54 17.30 -7.53
C THR A 43 2.47 17.49 -6.47
N THR A 44 2.53 18.61 -5.77
CA THR A 44 1.54 18.99 -4.78
C THR A 44 0.44 19.83 -5.42
N PHE A 45 -0.78 19.62 -4.96
CA PHE A 45 -1.99 20.29 -5.39
C PHE A 45 -2.71 20.89 -4.18
N THR A 46 -3.47 21.95 -4.43
CA THR A 46 -4.43 22.49 -3.47
C THR A 46 -5.78 21.85 -3.75
N ILE A 47 -6.34 21.14 -2.77
CA ILE A 47 -7.67 20.52 -2.87
C ILE A 47 -8.62 21.27 -1.94
N LEU A 48 -9.51 22.06 -2.53
CA LEU A 48 -10.54 22.83 -1.84
C LEU A 48 -11.83 22.02 -1.67
N SER A 49 -12.19 21.24 -2.68
CA SER A 49 -13.43 20.45 -2.69
C SER A 49 -13.33 19.22 -3.56
N PHE A 50 -14.19 18.24 -3.27
CA PHE A 50 -14.43 17.09 -4.14
C PHE A 50 -15.82 17.18 -4.76
N SER A 51 -15.90 17.02 -6.08
CA SER A 51 -17.17 16.83 -6.79
C SER A 51 -17.41 15.34 -6.98
N ILE A 52 -18.57 14.86 -6.52
CA ILE A 52 -18.91 13.43 -6.58
C ILE A 52 -20.00 13.25 -7.63
N GLU A 53 -19.70 12.49 -8.67
CA GLU A 53 -20.61 12.16 -9.75
C GLU A 53 -21.08 10.71 -9.63
N GLY A 54 -22.31 10.41 -10.06
CA GLY A 54 -22.85 9.04 -10.07
C GLY A 54 -23.36 8.51 -8.72
N ASN A 55 -23.28 9.30 -7.65
CA ASN A 55 -23.87 8.95 -6.36
C ASN A 55 -25.40 9.11 -6.38
N THR A 56 -26.12 8.04 -6.06
CA THR A 56 -27.59 8.06 -5.84
C THR A 56 -28.00 7.49 -4.48
N LEU A 57 -27.10 6.78 -3.80
CA LEU A 57 -27.39 6.04 -2.57
C LEU A 57 -27.31 6.89 -1.29
N PHE A 58 -26.46 7.93 -1.27
CA PHE A 58 -26.20 8.70 -0.05
C PHE A 58 -26.41 10.21 -0.23
N PRO A 59 -26.78 10.95 0.83
CA PRO A 59 -26.75 12.41 0.81
C PRO A 59 -25.30 12.92 0.61
N GLY A 60 -25.11 13.93 -0.23
CA GLY A 60 -23.78 14.51 -0.49
C GLY A 60 -23.04 14.94 0.78
N LYS A 61 -23.78 15.46 1.78
CA LYS A 61 -23.22 15.86 3.09
C LYS A 61 -22.52 14.73 3.84
N ASP A 62 -22.94 13.49 3.66
CA ASP A 62 -22.30 12.36 4.34
C ASP A 62 -21.01 11.96 3.65
N LEU A 63 -20.98 12.02 2.31
CA LEU A 63 -19.77 11.76 1.54
C LEU A 63 -18.74 12.88 1.72
N GLU A 64 -19.17 14.13 1.80
CA GLU A 64 -18.30 15.26 2.13
C GLU A 64 -17.58 15.04 3.47
N LYS A 65 -18.27 14.51 4.50
CA LYS A 65 -17.65 14.22 5.80
C LYS A 65 -16.52 13.20 5.68
N VAL A 66 -16.68 12.17 4.84
CA VAL A 66 -15.64 11.16 4.59
C VAL A 66 -14.41 11.79 3.95
N LEU A 67 -14.62 12.73 3.03
CA LEU A 67 -13.56 13.35 2.23
C LEU A 67 -12.85 14.51 2.93
N ARG A 68 -13.42 15.07 4.01
CA ARG A 68 -12.87 16.24 4.73
C ARG A 68 -11.40 16.10 5.11
N GLN A 69 -10.95 14.92 5.52
CA GLN A 69 -9.56 14.66 5.91
C GLN A 69 -8.55 14.78 4.76
N HIS A 70 -9.02 14.72 3.51
CA HIS A 70 -8.21 14.80 2.30
C HIS A 70 -8.17 16.20 1.68
N LEU A 71 -8.90 17.17 2.25
CA LEU A 71 -8.87 18.57 1.84
C LEU A 71 -7.62 19.27 2.38
N GLY A 72 -7.20 20.34 1.71
CA GLY A 72 -6.13 21.22 2.15
C GLY A 72 -5.06 21.53 1.10
N LEU A 73 -4.04 22.26 1.55
CA LEU A 73 -2.87 22.64 0.77
C LEU A 73 -1.82 21.52 0.77
N GLY A 74 -0.98 21.46 -0.26
CA GLY A 74 0.17 20.56 -0.29
C GLY A 74 -0.18 19.08 -0.42
N LYS A 75 -1.38 18.75 -0.93
CA LYS A 75 -1.83 17.37 -1.11
C LYS A 75 -1.19 16.76 -2.35
N THR A 76 -0.91 15.47 -2.32
CA THR A 76 -0.28 14.80 -3.46
C THR A 76 -1.29 13.93 -4.20
N ALA A 77 -0.90 13.40 -5.36
CA ALA A 77 -1.73 12.42 -6.08
C ALA A 77 -2.08 11.21 -5.18
N ALA A 78 -1.16 10.80 -4.30
CA ALA A 78 -1.41 9.73 -3.34
C ALA A 78 -2.52 10.08 -2.34
N ASP A 79 -2.68 11.36 -1.96
CA ASP A 79 -3.78 11.76 -1.08
C ASP A 79 -5.14 11.76 -1.79
N VAL A 80 -5.16 12.05 -3.09
CA VAL A 80 -6.37 11.90 -3.93
C VAL A 80 -6.77 10.42 -4.01
N GLU A 81 -5.80 9.53 -4.21
CA GLU A 81 -6.05 8.07 -4.20
C GLU A 81 -6.56 7.58 -2.85
N LYS A 82 -6.02 8.09 -1.73
CA LYS A 82 -6.56 7.80 -0.41
C LYS A 82 -8.01 8.27 -0.27
N ALA A 83 -8.34 9.44 -0.82
CA ALA A 83 -9.70 9.97 -0.81
C ALA A 83 -10.67 9.08 -1.61
N ARG A 84 -10.26 8.63 -2.80
CA ARG A 84 -10.99 7.65 -3.63
C ARG A 84 -11.24 6.36 -2.85
N ASN A 85 -10.18 5.80 -2.25
CA ASN A 85 -10.27 4.58 -1.44
C ASN A 85 -11.18 4.75 -0.21
N ALA A 86 -11.10 5.89 0.47
CA ALA A 86 -11.95 6.18 1.63
C ALA A 86 -13.43 6.26 1.23
N LEU A 87 -13.72 6.87 0.09
CA LEU A 87 -15.07 6.92 -0.46
C LEU A 87 -15.57 5.53 -0.83
N GLU A 88 -14.79 4.75 -1.59
CA GLU A 88 -15.15 3.38 -1.97
C GLU A 88 -15.40 2.49 -0.74
N LYS A 89 -14.50 2.56 0.24
CA LYS A 89 -14.64 1.87 1.52
C LYS A 89 -15.92 2.26 2.25
N TYR A 90 -16.30 3.54 2.24
CA TYR A 90 -17.54 3.98 2.86
C TYR A 90 -18.77 3.31 2.23
N TYR A 91 -18.81 3.16 0.89
CA TYR A 91 -19.88 2.41 0.23
C TYR A 91 -19.87 0.94 0.63
N HIS A 92 -18.70 0.31 0.67
CA HIS A 92 -18.55 -1.11 1.04
C HIS A 92 -19.00 -1.37 2.48
N ASP A 93 -18.58 -0.52 3.42
CA ASP A 93 -18.95 -0.61 4.84
C ASP A 93 -20.47 -0.40 5.05
N LYS A 94 -21.15 0.25 4.11
CA LYS A 94 -22.61 0.44 4.11
C LYS A 94 -23.38 -0.66 3.37
N GLY A 95 -22.71 -1.71 2.92
CA GLY A 95 -23.33 -2.87 2.27
C GLY A 95 -23.42 -2.79 0.74
N TYR A 96 -22.66 -1.90 0.11
CA TYR A 96 -22.60 -1.77 -1.35
C TYR A 96 -21.21 -2.17 -1.91
N PRO A 97 -20.81 -3.45 -1.80
CA PRO A 97 -19.46 -3.91 -2.19
C PRO A 97 -19.20 -3.89 -3.71
N ALA A 98 -20.25 -3.78 -4.52
CA ALA A 98 -20.13 -3.72 -5.98
C ALA A 98 -19.88 -2.29 -6.50
N VAL A 99 -19.80 -1.29 -5.61
CA VAL A 99 -19.51 0.10 -5.97
C VAL A 99 -18.01 0.26 -6.21
N LEU A 100 -17.69 0.96 -7.28
CA LEU A 100 -16.33 1.35 -7.64
C LEU A 100 -16.24 2.87 -7.71
N VAL A 101 -15.11 3.43 -7.28
CA VAL A 101 -14.85 4.87 -7.42
C VAL A 101 -13.66 5.07 -8.36
N ASN A 102 -13.85 5.89 -9.39
CA ASN A 102 -12.85 6.23 -10.39
C ASN A 102 -12.44 7.70 -10.30
N ILE A 103 -11.18 8.00 -10.62
CA ILE A 103 -10.68 9.37 -10.81
C ILE A 103 -10.50 9.58 -12.32
N PRO A 104 -11.42 10.29 -13.00
CA PRO A 104 -11.27 10.55 -14.42
C PRO A 104 -10.08 11.48 -14.69
N GLU A 105 -9.50 11.36 -15.90
CA GLU A 105 -8.50 12.31 -16.37
C GLU A 105 -9.07 13.73 -16.36
N GLN A 106 -8.41 14.62 -15.62
CA GLN A 106 -8.84 15.99 -15.42
C GLN A 106 -7.67 16.88 -15.06
N THR A 107 -7.75 18.15 -15.46
CA THR A 107 -6.87 19.18 -14.93
C THR A 107 -7.48 19.72 -13.63
N VAL A 108 -6.67 19.82 -12.57
CA VAL A 108 -7.09 20.42 -11.29
C VAL A 108 -7.17 21.94 -11.48
N GLN A 109 -8.32 22.41 -11.94
CA GLN A 109 -8.62 23.82 -12.05
C GLN A 109 -9.41 24.22 -10.79
N GLU A 110 -9.04 25.36 -10.18
CA GLU A 110 -9.75 25.92 -9.01
C GLU A 110 -9.76 25.03 -7.76
N GLY A 111 -8.88 24.02 -7.69
CA GLY A 111 -8.75 23.14 -6.53
C GLY A 111 -9.94 22.19 -6.29
N THR A 112 -10.78 21.96 -7.31
CA THR A 112 -11.82 20.93 -7.25
C THR A 112 -11.38 19.65 -7.94
N ILE A 113 -11.53 18.51 -7.26
CA ILE A 113 -11.24 17.19 -7.81
C ILE A 113 -12.55 16.42 -8.03
N ARG A 114 -12.76 15.88 -9.22
CA ARG A 114 -13.92 15.04 -9.55
C ARG A 114 -13.64 13.58 -9.22
N LEU A 115 -14.59 12.94 -8.55
CA LEU A 115 -14.64 11.50 -8.27
C LEU A 115 -15.92 10.94 -8.89
N GLN A 116 -15.80 9.87 -9.67
CA GLN A 116 -16.92 9.22 -10.32
C GLN A 116 -17.25 7.91 -9.61
N VAL A 117 -18.46 7.82 -9.06
CA VAL A 117 -18.99 6.62 -8.41
C VAL A 117 -19.76 5.79 -9.43
N ILE A 118 -19.43 4.51 -9.52
CA ILE A 118 -20.07 3.53 -10.40
C ILE A 118 -20.85 2.54 -9.54
N GLU A 119 -22.16 2.77 -9.44
CA GLU A 119 -23.07 1.96 -8.63
C GLU A 119 -23.56 0.72 -9.41
N SER A 120 -22.72 -0.33 -9.46
CA SER A 120 -23.05 -1.57 -10.18
C SER A 120 -24.18 -2.34 -9.50
N LYS A 121 -25.15 -2.82 -10.29
CA LYS A 121 -26.24 -3.68 -9.83
C LYS A 121 -25.88 -5.16 -9.98
N ILE A 122 -26.07 -5.95 -8.93
CA ILE A 122 -25.89 -7.42 -8.99
C ILE A 122 -27.18 -8.05 -9.54
N GLY A 123 -27.09 -8.74 -10.67
CA GLY A 123 -28.25 -9.31 -11.37
C GLY A 123 -28.72 -10.67 -10.85
N ARG A 124 -27.87 -11.71 -10.97
CA ARG A 124 -28.21 -13.09 -10.58
C ARG A 124 -27.04 -13.75 -9.86
N ILE A 125 -27.32 -14.33 -8.70
CA ILE A 125 -26.34 -15.10 -7.93
C ILE A 125 -26.59 -16.59 -8.22
N ARG A 126 -25.55 -17.32 -8.64
CA ARG A 126 -25.59 -18.78 -8.80
C ARG A 126 -24.56 -19.40 -7.86
N VAL A 127 -25.02 -20.17 -6.88
CA VAL A 127 -24.13 -20.92 -5.98
C VAL A 127 -23.89 -22.30 -6.57
N THR A 128 -22.62 -22.69 -6.73
CA THR A 128 -22.21 -24.00 -7.26
C THR A 128 -21.20 -24.66 -6.32
N GLY A 129 -21.25 -25.98 -6.17
CA GLY A 129 -20.25 -26.73 -5.38
C GLY A 129 -20.50 -26.81 -3.88
N ASN A 130 -21.71 -26.47 -3.41
CA ASN A 130 -22.04 -26.61 -1.99
C ASN A 130 -22.26 -28.09 -1.64
N ARG A 131 -21.41 -28.65 -0.76
CA ARG A 131 -21.46 -30.07 -0.35
C ARG A 131 -22.46 -30.32 0.78
N PHE A 132 -22.76 -29.30 1.59
CA PHE A 132 -23.71 -29.35 2.69
C PHE A 132 -24.56 -28.08 2.66
N VAL A 133 -25.83 -28.21 2.27
CA VAL A 133 -26.83 -27.13 2.36
C VAL A 133 -27.63 -27.37 3.64
N THR A 134 -27.71 -26.38 4.52
CA THR A 134 -28.73 -26.40 5.58
C THR A 134 -29.91 -25.61 5.05
N GLU A 135 -31.06 -26.26 4.89
CA GLU A 135 -32.28 -25.62 4.40
C GLU A 135 -32.78 -24.68 5.51
N GLY A 136 -32.85 -23.37 5.21
CA GLY A 136 -33.35 -22.36 6.14
C GLY A 136 -34.87 -22.46 6.25
N LYS A 137 -35.37 -22.56 7.48
CA LYS A 137 -36.81 -22.52 7.81
C LYS A 137 -37.47 -21.21 7.41
#